data_AF-A0A7S4MY89-F1
#
_entry.id   AF-A0A7S4MY89-F1
#
_cell.length_a   1.000
_cell.length_b   1.000
_cell.length_c   1.000
_cell.angle_alpha   90.00
_cell.angle_beta   90.00
_cell.angle_gamma   90.00
#
_symmetry.space_group_name_H-M   'P 1'
#
loop_
_entity.id
_entity.type
_entity.pdbx_description
1 polymer ?
#
loop_
_entity_poly.entity_id
_entity_poly.type
_entity_poly.pdbx_seq_one_letter_code
_entity_poly.pdbx_strand_id
1 'polypeptide(L)'
;GFNYAYNKARMESTFRIGYLVGTDANGNKYYEQKDAPYTRTRWVEYPVPSGTWAIEDRYDGTMITPEWYGWMHYMHDKPGPQCAKEYTKPFKQVQRIAQTMERPEYLDPDTMEPRVKNIHMPPGQWSNPKPRGKIGAKYDSWYKPASSTPQLRNYADNKDTLHIE
;
A
#
# COMPACT_ATOMS: atom_id res chain seq x y z
N GLY A 1 -10.91 -24.45 -16.35
CA GLY A 1 -10.54 -24.27 -17.77
C GLY A 1 -9.05 -24.07 -17.91
N PHE A 2 -8.49 -24.21 -19.11
CA PHE A 2 -7.04 -24.13 -19.39
C PHE A 2 -6.39 -22.84 -18.87
N ASN A 3 -6.99 -21.68 -19.14
CA ASN A 3 -6.45 -20.38 -18.70
C ASN A 3 -6.27 -20.29 -17.18
N TYR A 4 -7.22 -20.83 -16.41
CA TYR A 4 -7.11 -20.86 -14.94
C TYR A 4 -5.96 -21.77 -14.49
N ALA A 5 -5.84 -22.96 -15.09
CA ALA A 5 -4.75 -23.88 -14.77
C ALA A 5 -3.38 -23.29 -15.14
N TYR A 6 -3.27 -22.61 -16.28
CA TYR A 6 -2.05 -21.91 -16.70
C TYR A 6 -1.67 -20.80 -15.72
N ASN A 7 -2.62 -19.91 -15.38
CA ASN A 7 -2.36 -18.82 -14.45
C ASN A 7 -1.98 -19.35 -13.07
N LYS A 8 -2.68 -20.37 -12.57
CA LYS A 8 -2.37 -21.01 -11.29
C LYS A 8 -0.99 -21.66 -11.28
N ALA A 9 -0.63 -22.38 -12.34
CA ALA A 9 0.69 -22.98 -12.48
C ALA A 9 1.81 -21.93 -12.47
N ARG A 10 1.60 -20.83 -13.21
CA ARG A 10 2.60 -19.77 -13.34
C ARG A 10 2.77 -18.94 -12.06
N MET A 11 1.71 -18.76 -11.28
CA MET A 11 1.72 -17.97 -10.04
C MET A 11 2.24 -18.76 -8.83
N GLU A 12 1.72 -19.96 -8.60
CA GLU A 12 1.99 -20.71 -7.35
C GLU A 12 3.10 -21.75 -7.50
N SER A 13 3.52 -22.06 -8.74
CA SER A 13 4.43 -23.16 -9.12
C SER A 13 4.04 -24.56 -8.63
N THR A 14 3.02 -24.67 -7.78
CA THR A 14 2.56 -25.88 -7.12
C THR A 14 1.03 -25.92 -7.15
N PHE A 15 0.45 -27.00 -7.64
CA PHE A 15 -1.00 -27.17 -7.62
C PHE A 15 -1.44 -27.59 -6.23
N ARG A 16 -2.11 -26.69 -5.52
CA ARG A 16 -2.71 -26.96 -4.21
C ARG A 16 -4.22 -26.86 -4.28
N ILE A 17 -4.87 -27.66 -3.44
CA ILE A 17 -6.33 -27.73 -3.33
C ILE A 17 -6.66 -27.48 -1.86
N GLY A 18 -7.49 -26.49 -1.59
CA GLY A 18 -7.86 -26.11 -0.23
C GLY A 18 -9.25 -25.53 -0.17
N TYR A 19 -9.71 -25.31 1.06
CA TYR A 19 -11.01 -24.68 1.32
C TYR A 19 -10.88 -23.17 1.22
N LEU A 20 -11.78 -22.53 0.48
CA LEU A 20 -11.85 -21.07 0.40
C LEU A 20 -12.38 -20.53 1.73
N VAL A 21 -11.51 -19.81 2.45
CA VAL A 21 -11.85 -19.19 3.75
C VAL A 21 -12.56 -17.86 3.52
N GLY A 22 -12.11 -17.09 2.52
CA GLY A 22 -12.74 -15.83 2.16
C GLY A 22 -11.97 -15.06 1.09
N THR A 23 -12.50 -13.88 0.77
CA THR A 23 -11.94 -12.96 -0.21
C THR A 23 -11.79 -11.57 0.39
N ASP A 24 -10.74 -10.85 0.02
CA ASP A 24 -10.59 -9.45 0.44
C ASP A 24 -11.20 -8.45 -0.55
N ALA A 25 -11.09 -7.17 -0.22
CA ALA A 25 -11.57 -6.06 -1.05
C ALA A 25 -10.80 -5.91 -2.37
N ASN A 26 -9.58 -6.45 -2.45
CA ASN A 26 -8.72 -6.37 -3.63
C ASN A 26 -8.99 -7.53 -4.60
N GLY A 27 -9.77 -8.54 -4.20
CA GLY A 27 -10.06 -9.73 -4.98
C GLY A 27 -9.08 -10.89 -4.75
N ASN A 28 -8.22 -10.78 -3.73
CA ASN A 28 -7.37 -11.87 -3.28
C ASN A 28 -8.24 -12.95 -2.62
N LYS A 29 -8.00 -14.22 -2.97
CA LYS A 29 -8.70 -15.38 -2.41
C LYS A 29 -7.81 -16.13 -1.44
N TYR A 30 -8.30 -16.40 -0.25
CA TYR A 30 -7.53 -17.01 0.83
C TYR A 30 -7.99 -18.45 1.08
N TYR A 31 -7.03 -19.39 1.07
CA TYR A 31 -7.32 -20.81 1.20
C TYR A 31 -6.60 -21.42 2.41
N GLU A 32 -7.24 -22.44 3.00
CA GLU A 32 -6.67 -23.23 4.09
C GLU A 32 -6.82 -24.74 3.83
N GLN A 33 -5.77 -25.49 4.13
CA GLN A 33 -5.73 -26.94 4.14
C GLN A 33 -4.93 -27.42 5.35
N LYS A 34 -5.62 -28.04 6.33
CA LYS A 34 -5.00 -28.47 7.61
C LYS A 34 -4.13 -29.72 7.48
N ASP A 35 -4.33 -30.52 6.43
CA ASP A 35 -3.57 -31.74 6.16
C ASP A 35 -2.20 -31.48 5.51
N ALA A 36 -1.94 -30.24 5.09
CA ALA A 36 -0.67 -29.84 4.50
C ALA A 36 0.42 -29.67 5.58
N PRO A 37 1.70 -29.77 5.22
CA PRO A 37 2.79 -29.53 6.17
C PRO A 37 2.72 -28.11 6.75
N TYR A 38 3.20 -27.97 7.99
CA TYR A 38 3.27 -26.68 8.70
C TYR A 38 3.93 -25.61 7.82
N THR A 39 3.45 -24.38 7.89
CA THR A 39 3.74 -23.21 7.01
C THR A 39 3.09 -23.24 5.62
N ARG A 40 2.68 -24.40 5.10
CA ARG A 40 2.00 -24.52 3.79
C ARG A 40 0.50 -24.74 3.87
N THR A 41 -0.06 -24.68 5.08
CA THR A 41 -1.50 -24.88 5.30
C THR A 41 -2.34 -23.71 4.82
N ARG A 42 -1.80 -22.50 4.80
CA ARG A 42 -2.48 -21.27 4.33
C ARG A 42 -1.77 -20.69 3.11
N TRP A 43 -2.53 -20.21 2.14
CA TRP A 43 -2.01 -19.48 0.98
C TRP A 43 -3.05 -18.52 0.39
N VAL A 44 -2.58 -17.65 -0.49
CA VAL A 44 -3.40 -16.66 -1.20
C VAL A 44 -3.26 -16.84 -2.71
N GLU A 45 -4.39 -16.80 -3.42
CA GLU A 45 -4.44 -16.65 -4.87
C GLU A 45 -4.77 -15.18 -5.18
N TYR A 46 -3.81 -14.47 -5.79
CA TYR A 46 -4.01 -13.12 -6.28
C TYR A 46 -4.98 -13.08 -7.48
N PRO A 47 -5.75 -11.99 -7.65
CA PRO A 47 -6.64 -11.84 -8.80
C PRO A 47 -5.82 -11.67 -10.08
N VAL A 48 -6.29 -12.29 -11.16
CA VAL A 48 -5.77 -12.05 -12.52
C VAL A 48 -6.80 -11.24 -13.28
N PRO A 49 -6.43 -10.07 -13.84
CA PRO A 49 -7.32 -9.31 -14.71
C PRO A 49 -7.80 -10.17 -15.88
N SER A 50 -9.08 -10.06 -16.24
CA SER A 50 -9.63 -10.79 -17.37
C SER A 50 -8.96 -10.33 -18.68
N GLY A 51 -8.43 -11.28 -19.45
CA GLY A 51 -7.72 -11.00 -20.71
C GLY A 51 -6.21 -10.86 -20.58
N THR A 52 -5.68 -10.83 -19.36
CA THR A 52 -4.23 -10.83 -19.09
C THR A 52 -3.80 -12.22 -18.63
N TRP A 53 -2.69 -12.72 -19.18
CA TRP A 53 -2.05 -13.93 -18.66
C TRP A 53 -1.15 -13.57 -17.47
N ALA A 54 -0.96 -14.48 -16.54
CA ALA A 54 -0.10 -14.29 -15.37
C ALA A 54 1.40 -14.05 -15.70
N ILE A 55 1.75 -13.84 -16.98
CA ILE A 55 3.11 -13.59 -17.47
C ILE A 55 3.65 -12.26 -16.94
N GLU A 56 2.78 -11.28 -16.68
CA GLU A 56 3.24 -9.93 -16.31
C GLU A 56 3.78 -9.83 -14.87
N ASP A 57 3.71 -10.89 -14.04
CA ASP A 57 4.24 -10.95 -12.65
C ASP A 57 3.90 -9.69 -11.81
N ARG A 58 2.77 -9.03 -12.09
CA ARG A 58 2.33 -7.81 -11.39
C ARG A 58 1.64 -8.10 -10.05
N TYR A 59 1.99 -9.20 -9.39
CA TYR A 59 1.48 -9.54 -8.06
C TYR A 59 2.60 -9.35 -7.03
N ASP A 60 2.24 -8.82 -5.86
CA ASP A 60 3.20 -8.52 -4.79
C ASP A 60 2.64 -8.97 -3.44
N GLY A 61 3.52 -9.41 -2.55
CA GLY A 61 3.20 -9.77 -1.17
C GLY A 61 2.54 -8.62 -0.39
N THR A 62 2.82 -7.38 -0.78
CA THR A 62 2.22 -6.19 -0.14
C THR A 62 0.76 -5.94 -0.52
N MET A 63 0.20 -6.70 -1.47
CA MET A 63 -1.20 -6.61 -1.88
C MET A 63 -2.16 -7.29 -0.90
N ILE A 64 -1.67 -8.09 0.05
CA ILE A 64 -2.47 -8.73 1.10
C ILE A 64 -3.01 -7.68 2.05
N THR A 65 -4.32 -7.63 2.23
CA THR A 65 -4.96 -6.66 3.14
C THR A 65 -4.53 -6.84 4.60
N PRO A 66 -4.43 -5.75 5.40
CA PRO A 66 -3.98 -5.84 6.80
C PRO A 66 -4.81 -6.80 7.66
N GLU A 67 -6.10 -6.89 7.37
CA GLU A 67 -7.06 -7.77 8.05
C GLU A 67 -6.68 -9.26 7.85
N TRP A 68 -6.14 -9.61 6.68
CA TRP A 68 -5.73 -10.96 6.31
C TRP A 68 -4.25 -11.24 6.56
N TYR A 69 -3.43 -10.20 6.70
CA TYR A 69 -1.98 -10.30 6.88
C TYR A 69 -1.61 -11.15 8.11
N GLY A 70 -2.19 -10.85 9.27
CA GLY A 70 -1.89 -11.60 10.49
C GLY A 70 -2.34 -13.06 10.43
N TRP A 71 -3.43 -13.36 9.73
CA TRP A 71 -3.92 -14.74 9.53
C TRP A 71 -2.98 -15.54 8.61
N MET A 72 -2.53 -14.92 7.51
CA MET A 72 -1.59 -15.53 6.57
C MET A 72 -0.25 -15.87 7.22
N HIS A 73 0.25 -14.97 8.07
CA HIS A 73 1.53 -15.09 8.74
C HIS A 73 1.49 -15.84 10.08
N TYR A 74 0.39 -16.56 10.37
CA TYR A 74 0.21 -17.31 11.61
C TYR A 74 0.36 -16.46 12.89
N MET A 75 0.12 -15.15 12.81
CA MET A 75 0.09 -14.28 13.99
C MET A 75 -1.16 -14.50 14.82
N HIS A 76 -2.28 -14.79 14.16
CA HIS A 76 -3.55 -15.12 14.79
C HIS A 76 -4.38 -16.06 13.91
N ASP A 77 -5.31 -16.80 14.52
CA ASP A 77 -6.20 -17.71 13.79
C ASP A 77 -7.51 -17.08 13.32
N LYS A 78 -7.74 -15.80 13.64
CA LYS A 78 -8.92 -15.06 13.19
C LYS A 78 -8.79 -14.71 11.70
N PRO A 79 -9.71 -15.14 10.80
CA PRO A 79 -9.68 -14.76 9.39
C PRO A 79 -10.06 -13.29 9.18
N GLY A 80 -9.76 -12.75 7.99
CA GLY A 80 -9.88 -11.31 7.70
C GLY A 80 -11.19 -10.65 8.13
N PRO A 81 -12.39 -11.18 7.78
CA PRO A 81 -13.66 -10.57 8.16
C PRO A 81 -13.90 -10.48 9.68
N GLN A 82 -13.29 -11.38 10.46
CA GLN A 82 -13.38 -11.34 11.91
C GLN A 82 -12.41 -10.29 12.48
N CYS A 83 -11.18 -10.24 11.97
CA CYS A 83 -10.17 -9.24 12.30
C CYS A 83 -10.66 -7.81 11.99
N ALA A 84 -11.25 -7.62 10.80
CA ALA A 84 -11.83 -6.36 10.36
C ALA A 84 -12.86 -5.80 11.35
N LYS A 85 -13.78 -6.64 11.82
CA LYS A 85 -14.84 -6.22 12.75
C LYS A 85 -14.31 -5.73 14.09
N GLU A 86 -13.19 -6.30 14.53
CA GLU A 86 -12.57 -6.01 15.82
C GLU A 86 -11.72 -4.72 15.76
N TYR A 87 -10.93 -4.53 14.71
CA TYR A 87 -9.87 -3.50 14.69
C TYR A 87 -10.12 -2.28 13.78
N THR A 88 -11.26 -2.18 13.08
CA THR A 88 -11.48 -1.10 12.09
C THR A 88 -11.77 0.29 12.70
N LYS A 89 -12.02 0.43 14.01
CA LYS A 89 -12.50 1.69 14.61
C LYS A 89 -11.39 2.40 15.39
N PRO A 90 -11.29 3.75 15.34
CA PRO A 90 -12.17 4.71 14.66
C PRO A 90 -11.69 5.15 13.26
N PHE A 91 -10.45 4.86 12.87
CA PHE A 91 -9.87 5.30 11.60
C PHE A 91 -9.55 4.10 10.70
N LYS A 92 -9.84 4.24 9.40
CA LYS A 92 -9.47 3.25 8.37
C LYS A 92 -8.80 3.97 7.21
N GLN A 93 -7.57 3.58 6.91
CA GLN A 93 -6.88 4.01 5.70
C GLN A 93 -7.05 2.95 4.61
N VAL A 94 -7.28 3.39 3.37
CA VAL A 94 -7.24 2.47 2.22
C VAL A 94 -5.84 1.90 2.08
N GLN A 95 -5.74 0.58 1.95
CA GLN A 95 -4.46 -0.06 1.73
C GLN A 95 -3.84 0.44 0.42
N ARG A 96 -2.56 0.78 0.50
CA ARG A 96 -1.74 1.08 -0.67
C ARG A 96 -0.75 -0.06 -0.85
N ILE A 97 -0.59 -0.52 -2.08
CA ILE A 97 0.45 -1.47 -2.46
C ILE A 97 1.80 -0.73 -2.34
N ALA A 98 2.90 -1.46 -2.10
CA ALA A 98 4.22 -0.83 -2.03
C ALA A 98 4.61 -0.21 -3.38
N GLN A 99 4.88 1.10 -3.37
CA GLN A 99 5.19 1.90 -4.56
C GLN A 99 6.69 2.17 -4.72
N THR A 100 7.55 1.36 -4.11
CA THR A 100 9.00 1.66 -4.00
C THR A 100 9.67 1.77 -5.37
N MET A 101 9.38 0.83 -6.27
CA MET A 101 9.94 0.80 -7.63
C MET A 101 9.12 1.60 -8.65
N GLU A 102 7.98 2.17 -8.24
CA GLU A 102 7.17 3.08 -9.07
C GLU A 102 7.61 4.55 -8.91
N ARG A 103 8.70 4.78 -8.16
CA ARG A 103 9.25 6.12 -7.92
C ARG A 103 9.92 6.67 -9.18
N PRO A 104 9.77 7.99 -9.45
CA PRO A 104 10.42 8.63 -10.58
C PRO A 104 11.95 8.45 -10.59
N GLU A 105 12.58 8.25 -9.42
CA GLU A 105 14.02 8.07 -9.31
C GLU A 105 14.51 6.70 -9.83
N TYR A 106 13.63 5.69 -9.95
CA TYR A 106 13.97 4.34 -10.41
C TYR A 106 13.44 4.01 -11.80
N LEU A 107 12.65 4.92 -12.39
CA LEU A 107 12.04 4.75 -13.70
C LEU A 107 12.82 5.57 -14.72
N ASP A 108 13.21 4.94 -15.83
CA ASP A 108 13.84 5.67 -16.93
C ASP A 108 12.88 6.75 -17.45
N PRO A 109 13.33 8.01 -17.59
CA PRO A 109 12.47 9.13 -17.98
C PRO A 109 11.89 8.95 -19.39
N ASP A 110 12.54 8.14 -20.23
CA ASP A 110 12.23 7.98 -21.65
C ASP A 110 11.32 6.78 -21.96
N THR A 111 11.11 5.83 -21.03
CA THR A 111 10.37 4.58 -21.32
C THR A 111 9.01 4.45 -20.63
N MET A 112 8.57 5.40 -19.79
CA MET A 112 7.59 5.03 -18.75
C MET A 112 6.21 5.69 -18.79
N GLU A 113 5.23 4.79 -18.61
CA GLU A 113 3.82 4.96 -18.24
C GLU A 113 3.58 6.09 -17.21
N PRO A 114 2.37 6.69 -17.18
CA PRO A 114 2.11 7.90 -16.41
C PRO A 114 2.47 7.76 -14.93
N ARG A 115 3.40 8.62 -14.50
CA ARG A 115 3.84 8.85 -13.10
C ARG A 115 2.71 8.58 -12.11
N VAL A 116 2.93 7.71 -11.13
CA VAL A 116 2.01 7.53 -10.01
C VAL A 116 1.93 8.86 -9.25
N LYS A 117 0.83 9.59 -9.45
CA LYS A 117 0.66 11.00 -9.03
C LYS A 117 0.72 11.24 -7.52
N ASN A 118 0.75 10.20 -6.68
CA ASN A 118 0.47 10.25 -5.25
C ASN A 118 1.52 9.56 -4.35
N ILE A 119 2.78 9.49 -4.78
CA ILE A 119 3.87 8.95 -3.95
C ILE A 119 4.14 9.91 -2.79
N HIS A 120 4.28 9.37 -1.58
CA HIS A 120 4.63 10.16 -0.41
C HIS A 120 6.05 10.72 -0.54
N MET A 121 6.14 12.04 -0.59
CA MET A 121 7.40 12.79 -0.56
C MET A 121 7.51 13.51 0.79
N PRO A 122 8.52 13.20 1.63
CA PRO A 122 8.70 13.90 2.88
C PRO A 122 8.91 15.41 2.66
N PRO A 123 8.52 16.23 3.64
CA PRO A 123 8.73 17.67 3.56
C PRO A 123 10.23 17.97 3.48
N GLY A 124 10.66 18.70 2.44
CA GLY A 124 12.06 19.05 2.26
C GLY A 124 12.90 18.14 1.40
N GLN A 125 12.33 17.06 0.83
CA GLN A 125 12.96 16.33 -0.27
C GLN A 125 13.16 17.29 -1.45
N TRP A 126 14.32 17.22 -2.11
CA TRP A 126 14.69 18.11 -3.22
C TRP A 126 13.69 18.05 -4.40
N SER A 127 13.17 16.86 -4.73
CA SER A 127 12.20 16.66 -5.81
C SER A 127 10.75 16.98 -5.42
N ASN A 128 10.46 17.33 -4.16
CA ASN A 128 9.11 17.67 -3.72
C ASN A 128 8.77 19.10 -4.16
N PRO A 129 7.76 19.31 -5.03
CA PRO A 129 7.39 20.65 -5.49
C PRO A 129 6.79 21.50 -4.35
N LYS A 130 6.34 20.85 -3.27
CA LYS A 130 5.84 21.57 -2.09
C LYS A 130 7.04 22.03 -1.26
N PRO A 131 7.22 23.35 -1.06
CA PRO A 131 8.27 23.84 -0.18
C PRO A 131 8.08 23.26 1.22
N ARG A 132 9.19 23.05 1.93
CA ARG A 132 9.18 22.59 3.33
C ARG A 132 8.42 23.63 4.18
N GLY A 133 7.38 23.20 4.90
CA GLY A 133 6.63 24.03 5.84
C GLY A 133 7.39 24.40 7.10
N LYS A 134 6.69 24.58 8.24
CA LYS A 134 7.19 24.93 9.61
C LYS A 134 8.45 24.20 10.13
N ILE A 135 9.02 23.25 9.40
CA ILE A 135 10.41 22.78 9.54
C ILE A 135 11.35 23.71 8.75
N GLY A 136 11.11 25.03 8.82
CA GLY A 136 12.06 26.04 8.38
C GLY A 136 13.19 26.15 9.40
N ALA A 137 14.00 27.21 9.32
CA ALA A 137 14.91 27.53 10.42
C ALA A 137 14.09 27.59 11.74
N LYS A 138 14.59 26.96 12.81
CA LYS A 138 13.94 26.97 14.13
C LYS A 138 13.76 28.38 14.69
N TYR A 139 14.52 29.33 14.16
CA TYR A 139 14.54 30.75 14.51
C TYR A 139 14.51 31.59 13.24
N ASP A 140 13.91 32.77 13.34
CA ASP A 140 14.00 33.77 12.28
C ASP A 140 15.43 34.32 12.16
N SER A 141 15.83 34.70 10.95
CA SER A 141 17.09 35.42 10.74
C SER A 141 17.04 36.82 11.39
N TRP A 142 18.19 37.28 11.88
CA TRP A 142 18.34 38.61 12.47
C TRP A 142 17.96 39.74 11.50
N TYR A 143 18.25 39.55 10.22
CA TYR A 143 17.87 40.46 9.15
C TYR A 143 16.57 39.96 8.48
N LYS A 144 15.51 40.77 8.52
CA LYS A 144 14.24 40.51 7.84
C LYS A 144 14.06 41.51 6.70
N PRO A 145 14.28 41.14 5.42
CA PRO A 145 13.96 42.02 4.31
C PRO A 145 12.45 42.27 4.26
N ALA A 146 12.02 43.50 3.91
CA ALA A 146 10.61 43.92 3.97
C ALA A 146 9.65 43.07 3.09
N SER A 147 10.18 42.27 2.18
CA SER A 147 9.44 41.33 1.32
C SER A 147 9.26 39.93 1.90
N SER A 148 9.92 39.57 3.01
CA SER A 148 9.80 38.24 3.63
C SER A 148 8.86 38.26 4.82
N THR A 149 7.55 38.33 4.57
CA THR A 149 6.60 37.81 5.57
C THR A 149 6.75 36.28 5.54
N PRO A 150 7.20 35.62 6.63
CA PRO A 150 7.23 34.17 6.66
C PRO A 150 5.78 33.68 6.55
N GLN A 151 5.39 33.19 5.37
CA GLN A 151 4.09 32.59 5.17
C GLN A 151 4.08 31.27 5.95
N LEU A 152 3.60 31.31 7.19
CA LEU A 152 3.39 30.15 8.03
C LEU A 152 2.25 29.32 7.43
N ARG A 153 2.57 28.44 6.48
CA ARG A 153 1.61 27.49 5.92
C ARG A 153 1.63 26.24 6.79
N ASN A 154 0.51 25.99 7.47
CA ASN A 154 0.30 24.79 8.27
C ASN A 154 -0.04 23.63 7.33
N TYR A 155 0.73 22.54 7.37
CA TYR A 155 0.49 21.38 6.51
C TYR A 155 -0.43 20.34 7.17
N ALA A 156 -0.86 20.58 8.42
CA ALA A 156 -1.69 19.65 9.19
C ALA A 156 -3.19 19.97 9.16
N ASP A 157 -3.62 21.19 8.85
CA ASP A 157 -5.04 21.50 8.71
C ASP A 157 -5.26 22.72 7.82
N ASN A 158 -6.16 22.58 6.86
CA ASN A 158 -6.38 23.54 5.79
C ASN A 158 -7.57 24.48 6.05
N LYS A 159 -8.02 24.68 7.30
CA LYS A 159 -9.10 25.63 7.63
C LYS A 159 -8.99 26.40 8.95
N ASP A 160 -8.34 25.87 9.99
CA ASP A 160 -8.39 26.53 11.30
C ASP A 160 -7.00 27.02 11.75
N THR A 161 -6.67 28.27 11.44
CA THR A 161 -5.64 29.00 12.18
C THR A 161 -6.24 29.38 13.53
N LEU A 162 -5.84 28.66 14.59
CA LEU A 162 -6.14 29.04 15.98
C LEU A 162 -5.58 30.44 16.25
N HIS A 163 -6.47 31.42 16.33
CA HIS A 163 -6.17 32.71 16.92
C HIS A 163 -6.14 32.50 18.44
N ILE A 164 -4.97 32.74 19.03
CA ILE A 164 -4.82 32.81 20.48
C ILE A 164 -4.94 34.31 20.81
N GLU A 165 -6.02 34.68 21.49
CA GLU A 165 -6.18 35.97 22.16
C GLU A 165 -5.31 36.02 23.42
#